data_AF-A0A0U2QA80-F1
#
_entry.id   AF-A0A0U2QA80-F1
#
_cell.length_a   1.000
_cell.length_b   1.000
_cell.length_c   1.000
_cell.angle_alpha   90.00
_cell.angle_beta   90.00
_cell.angle_gamma   90.00
#
_symmetry.space_group_name_H-M   'P 1'
#
loop_
_entity.id
_entity.type
_entity.pdbx_description
1 polymer ?
#
loop_
_entity_poly.entity_id
_entity_poly.type
_entity_poly.pdbx_seq_one_letter_code
_entity_poly.pdbx_strand_id
1 'polypeptide(L)'
;TVAFFQLLGLEERRRMKNEAGRHTLIFLGVPGDDAEVELTHNWGETGYSGGRNFGHLAYVVDDIYETCQRLMEEGVTINRPPRDGRMAFVRTPDNISVELLQKGEALKPAEPWTSMPNTGEW
;
A
#
# COMPACT_ATOMS: atom_id res chain seq x y z
N THR A 1 -6.10 -4.69 6.23
CA THR A 1 -5.94 -3.95 4.95
C THR A 1 -6.36 -2.49 5.03
N VAL A 2 -7.54 -2.14 5.55
CA VAL A 2 -7.91 -0.72 5.75
C VAL A 2 -6.86 0.05 6.56
N ALA A 3 -6.46 -0.48 7.72
CA ALA A 3 -5.42 0.16 8.56
C ALA A 3 -4.09 0.38 7.81
N PHE A 4 -3.69 -0.55 6.93
CA PHE A 4 -2.49 -0.38 6.10
C PHE A 4 -2.62 0.83 5.16
N PHE A 5 -3.75 1.00 4.49
CA PHE A 5 -3.96 2.15 3.61
C PHE A 5 -4.03 3.47 4.39
N GLN A 6 -4.52 3.44 5.64
CA GLN A 6 -4.47 4.61 6.54
C GLN A 6 -3.02 5.00 6.90
N LEU A 7 -2.10 4.04 7.02
CA LEU A 7 -0.67 4.35 7.19
C LEU A 7 -0.06 5.08 5.98
N LEU A 8 -0.66 4.90 4.79
CA LEU A 8 -0.32 5.64 3.57
C LEU A 8 -1.08 6.98 3.45
N GLY A 9 -1.92 7.32 4.42
CA GLY A 9 -2.70 8.55 4.46
C GLY A 9 -4.02 8.49 3.69
N LEU A 10 -4.46 7.32 3.22
CA LEU A 10 -5.78 7.18 2.61
C LEU A 10 -6.89 7.22 3.66
N GLU A 11 -8.01 7.80 3.28
CA GLU A 11 -9.20 7.94 4.12
C GLU A 11 -10.34 7.06 3.61
N GLU A 12 -11.12 6.51 4.53
CA GLU A 12 -12.39 5.85 4.18
C GLU A 12 -13.39 6.91 3.72
N ARG A 13 -13.80 6.83 2.46
CA ARG A 13 -14.78 7.73 1.84
C ARG A 13 -16.19 7.28 2.12
N ARG A 14 -16.42 5.98 1.96
CA ARG A 14 -17.74 5.37 2.14
C ARG A 14 -17.61 3.87 2.37
N ARG A 15 -18.65 3.33 3.01
CA ARG A 15 -18.80 1.91 3.30
C ARG A 15 -20.22 1.47 3.03
N MET A 16 -20.37 0.34 2.37
CA MET A 16 -21.66 -0.22 1.98
C MET A 16 -21.76 -1.65 2.44
N LYS A 17 -22.81 -1.96 3.20
CA LYS A 17 -23.12 -3.32 3.66
C LYS A 17 -24.20 -3.90 2.76
N ASN A 18 -23.96 -5.06 2.16
CA ASN A 18 -24.96 -5.79 1.38
C ASN A 18 -25.28 -7.11 2.09
N GLU A 19 -26.41 -7.14 2.81
CA GLU A 19 -26.79 -8.34 3.58
C GLU A 19 -27.22 -9.50 2.70
N ALA A 20 -27.99 -9.22 1.63
CA ALA A 20 -28.44 -10.24 0.69
C ALA A 20 -27.26 -10.88 -0.07
N GLY A 21 -26.31 -10.05 -0.50
CA GLY A 21 -25.09 -10.48 -1.19
C GLY A 21 -23.94 -10.87 -0.26
N ARG A 22 -24.13 -10.80 1.07
CA ARG A 22 -23.16 -11.22 2.10
C ARG A 22 -21.75 -10.62 1.93
N HIS A 23 -21.66 -9.32 1.65
CA HIS A 23 -20.38 -8.62 1.56
C HIS A 23 -20.44 -7.18 2.06
N THR A 24 -19.26 -6.63 2.39
CA THR A 24 -19.06 -5.21 2.70
C THR A 24 -18.09 -4.62 1.70
N LEU A 25 -18.47 -3.50 1.08
CA LEU A 25 -17.60 -2.69 0.24
C LEU A 25 -17.05 -1.52 1.05
N ILE A 26 -15.77 -1.23 0.92
CA ILE A 26 -15.08 -0.14 1.62
C ILE A 26 -14.27 0.63 0.58
N PHE A 27 -14.54 1.92 0.45
CA PHE A 27 -13.89 2.77 -0.54
C PHE A 27 -12.90 3.69 0.15
N LEU A 28 -11.65 3.65 -0.29
CA LEU A 28 -10.54 4.41 0.26
C LEU A 28 -9.98 5.34 -0.82
N GLY A 29 -9.60 6.55 -0.45
CA GLY A 29 -9.04 7.51 -1.39
C GLY A 29 -8.03 8.45 -0.73
N VAL A 30 -7.20 9.08 -1.55
CA VAL A 30 -6.26 10.12 -1.11
C VAL A 30 -7.05 11.40 -0.78
N PRO A 31 -6.78 12.11 0.33
CA PRO A 31 -7.36 13.42 0.65
C PRO A 31 -7.37 14.39 -0.54
N GLY A 32 -8.56 14.80 -0.99
CA GLY A 32 -8.74 15.74 -2.10
C GLY A 32 -8.63 15.15 -3.51
N ASP A 33 -8.46 13.84 -3.64
CA ASP A 33 -8.53 13.11 -4.92
C ASP A 33 -9.90 12.44 -5.09
N ASP A 34 -10.34 12.33 -6.35
CA ASP A 34 -11.59 11.67 -6.74
C ASP A 34 -11.41 10.15 -6.93
N ALA A 35 -10.18 9.68 -7.14
CA ALA A 35 -9.90 8.27 -7.34
C ALA A 35 -10.07 7.46 -6.03
N GLU A 36 -10.81 6.35 -6.11
CA GLU A 36 -11.04 5.42 -5.01
C GLU A 36 -10.50 4.03 -5.33
N VAL A 37 -9.93 3.36 -4.32
CA VAL A 37 -9.78 1.90 -4.32
C VAL A 37 -10.95 1.29 -3.54
N GLU A 38 -11.65 0.35 -4.17
CA GLU A 38 -12.70 -0.46 -3.54
C GLU A 38 -12.10 -1.74 -2.97
N LEU A 39 -12.33 -1.98 -1.68
CA LEU A 39 -12.06 -3.25 -1.02
C LEU A 39 -13.38 -4.00 -0.79
N THR A 40 -13.43 -5.25 -1.24
CA THR A 40 -14.58 -6.13 -1.03
C THR A 40 -14.25 -7.15 0.05
N HIS A 41 -15.02 -7.13 1.13
CA HIS A 41 -14.98 -8.15 2.17
C HIS A 41 -16.21 -9.07 2.05
N ASN A 42 -16.04 -10.24 1.45
CA ASN A 42 -17.06 -11.30 1.45
C ASN A 42 -17.15 -11.96 2.84
N TRP A 43 -18.34 -12.05 3.41
CA TRP A 43 -18.51 -12.49 4.79
C TRP A 43 -18.42 -14.01 4.91
N GLY A 44 -17.50 -14.49 5.74
CA GLY A 44 -17.27 -15.92 5.95
C GLY A 44 -16.28 -16.54 4.96
N GLU A 45 -15.78 -15.77 4.00
CA GLU A 45 -14.64 -16.16 3.17
C GLU A 45 -13.32 -15.76 3.83
N THR A 46 -12.34 -16.65 3.77
CA THR A 46 -10.98 -16.42 4.27
C THR A 46 -9.98 -16.92 3.27
N GLY A 47 -8.89 -16.19 3.06
CA GLY A 47 -7.81 -16.59 2.18
C GLY A 47 -8.15 -16.36 0.71
N TYR A 48 -7.71 -15.23 0.17
CA TYR A 48 -7.70 -14.99 -1.25
C TYR A 48 -6.35 -15.43 -1.82
N SER A 49 -6.37 -16.20 -2.90
CA SER A 49 -5.15 -16.46 -3.66
C SER A 49 -4.78 -15.23 -4.49
N GLY A 50 -3.50 -14.87 -4.52
CA GLY A 50 -3.01 -13.88 -5.48
C GLY A 50 -3.18 -14.34 -6.93
N GLY A 51 -3.12 -13.40 -7.86
CA GLY A 51 -3.12 -13.65 -9.30
C GLY A 51 -2.07 -12.80 -10.01
N ARG A 52 -1.43 -13.32 -11.07
CA ARG A 52 -0.38 -12.61 -11.84
C ARG A 52 -0.93 -11.50 -12.75
N ASN A 53 -2.24 -11.33 -12.82
CA ASN A 53 -2.93 -10.41 -13.74
C ASN A 53 -3.04 -8.98 -13.20
N PHE A 54 -2.89 -8.78 -11.89
CA PHE A 54 -2.86 -7.46 -11.27
C PHE A 54 -1.46 -7.17 -10.75
N GLY A 55 -0.82 -6.12 -11.29
CA GLY A 55 0.55 -5.75 -10.93
C GLY A 55 0.64 -5.19 -9.52
N HIS A 56 0.17 -3.95 -9.34
CA HIS A 56 0.18 -3.24 -8.05
C HIS A 56 -0.70 -1.99 -8.13
N LEU A 57 -0.94 -1.38 -6.96
CA LEU A 57 -1.34 0.02 -6.86
C LEU A 57 -0.10 0.89 -6.66
N ALA A 58 -0.07 2.09 -7.22
CA ALA A 58 1.03 3.02 -7.03
C ALA A 58 0.53 4.32 -6.37
N TYR A 59 1.28 4.81 -5.38
CA TYR A 59 1.01 6.07 -4.71
C TYR A 59 2.25 6.95 -4.69
N VAL A 60 2.04 8.25 -4.93
CA VAL A 60 3.09 9.25 -4.79
C VAL A 60 3.10 9.77 -3.36
N VAL A 61 4.28 9.86 -2.75
CA VAL A 61 4.49 10.33 -1.38
C VAL A 61 5.45 11.50 -1.34
N ASP A 62 5.25 12.43 -0.41
CA ASP A 62 6.06 13.65 -0.34
C ASP A 62 7.52 13.38 0.04
N ASP A 63 7.77 12.42 0.95
CA ASP A 63 9.11 11.91 1.28
C ASP A 63 9.07 10.39 1.40
N ILE A 64 9.77 9.70 0.50
CA ILE A 64 9.77 8.24 0.45
C ILE A 64 10.53 7.60 1.61
N TYR A 65 11.56 8.26 2.15
CA TYR A 65 12.34 7.72 3.27
C TYR A 65 11.55 7.82 4.57
N GLU A 66 10.94 8.97 4.83
CA GLU A 66 10.06 9.14 5.99
C GLU A 66 8.88 8.16 5.92
N THR A 67 8.28 8.02 4.73
CA THR A 67 7.17 7.08 4.54
C THR A 67 7.59 5.64 4.79
N CYS A 68 8.71 5.19 4.20
CA CYS A 68 9.21 3.83 4.41
C CYS A 68 9.59 3.59 5.88
N GLN A 69 10.19 4.58 6.55
CA GLN A 69 10.53 4.48 7.97
C GLN A 69 9.26 4.31 8.82
N ARG A 70 8.26 5.17 8.65
CA ARG A 70 6.98 5.08 9.38
C ARG A 70 6.31 3.72 9.16
N LEU A 71 6.31 3.23 7.92
CA LEU A 71 5.77 1.91 7.61
C LEU A 71 6.51 0.79 8.35
N MET A 72 7.84 0.84 8.41
CA MET A 72 8.62 -0.14 9.17
C MET A 72 8.33 -0.10 10.67
N GLU A 73 8.21 1.10 11.24
CA GLU A 73 7.87 1.30 12.66
C GLU A 73 6.50 0.71 13.01
N GLU A 74 5.56 0.74 12.07
CA GLU A 74 4.23 0.12 12.17
C GLU A 74 4.20 -1.37 11.76
N GLY A 75 5.38 -1.98 11.58
CA GLY A 75 5.52 -3.41 11.32
C GLY A 75 5.31 -3.83 9.86
N VAL A 76 5.23 -2.88 8.92
CA VAL A 76 5.17 -3.18 7.49
C VAL A 76 6.57 -3.52 6.96
N THR A 77 6.67 -4.64 6.25
CA THR A 77 7.91 -5.03 5.58
C THR A 77 8.13 -4.18 4.33
N ILE A 78 9.33 -3.60 4.19
CA ILE A 78 9.77 -2.98 2.94
C ILE A 78 10.34 -4.08 2.04
N ASN A 79 9.55 -4.52 1.05
CA ASN A 79 9.91 -5.63 0.17
C ASN A 79 11.02 -5.25 -0.81
N ARG A 80 10.93 -4.06 -1.40
CA ARG A 80 12.01 -3.43 -2.18
C ARG A 80 12.29 -2.04 -1.59
N PRO A 81 13.44 -1.82 -0.94
CA PRO A 81 13.77 -0.52 -0.35
C PRO A 81 14.07 0.55 -1.41
N PRO A 82 13.87 1.84 -1.11
CA PRO A 82 14.11 2.97 -2.01
C PRO A 82 15.59 3.29 -2.19
N ARG A 83 16.37 2.32 -2.70
CA ARG A 83 17.83 2.46 -2.91
C ARG A 83 18.20 3.64 -3.79
N ASP A 84 17.36 3.90 -4.79
CA ASP A 84 17.51 4.98 -5.76
C ASP A 84 16.90 6.31 -5.28
N GLY A 85 16.31 6.34 -4.07
CA GLY A 85 15.58 7.50 -3.55
C GLY A 85 14.30 7.82 -4.33
N ARG A 86 13.84 6.92 -5.20
CA ARG A 86 12.71 7.13 -6.10
C ARG A 86 11.54 6.21 -5.82
N MET A 87 11.82 4.92 -5.61
CA MET A 87 10.79 3.88 -5.68
C MET A 87 10.99 2.81 -4.61
N ALA A 88 9.92 2.46 -3.90
CA ALA A 88 9.88 1.33 -2.96
C ALA A 88 8.68 0.44 -3.23
N PHE A 89 8.75 -0.83 -2.80
CA PHE A 89 7.58 -1.70 -2.76
C PHE A 89 7.33 -2.22 -1.36
N VAL A 90 6.05 -2.25 -1.01
CA VAL A 90 5.49 -2.88 0.19
C VAL A 90 4.31 -3.76 -0.21
N ARG A 91 3.80 -4.58 0.71
CA ARG A 91 2.57 -5.35 0.51
C ARG A 91 1.56 -5.07 1.60
N THR A 92 0.29 -5.07 1.20
CA THR A 92 -0.83 -5.14 2.14
C THR A 92 -0.83 -6.50 2.88
N PRO A 93 -1.56 -6.63 4.01
CA PRO A 93 -1.75 -7.92 4.69
C PRO A 93 -2.38 -9.01 3.82
N ASP A 94 -3.15 -8.62 2.79
CA ASP A 94 -3.78 -9.55 1.83
C ASP A 94 -2.88 -9.82 0.61
N ASN A 95 -1.58 -9.51 0.71
CA ASN A 95 -0.58 -9.72 -0.33
C ASN A 95 -0.85 -8.96 -1.64
N ILE A 96 -1.51 -7.81 -1.59
CA ILE A 96 -1.52 -6.88 -2.74
C ILE A 96 -0.28 -6.01 -2.70
N SER A 97 0.48 -5.99 -3.80
CA SER A 97 1.66 -5.15 -3.97
C SER A 97 1.30 -3.67 -4.10
N VAL A 98 2.06 -2.83 -3.43
CA VAL A 98 1.93 -1.37 -3.46
C VAL A 98 3.28 -0.75 -3.74
N GLU A 99 3.36 0.03 -4.82
CA GLU A 99 4.50 0.83 -5.21
C GLU A 99 4.39 2.23 -4.57
N LEU A 100 5.47 2.68 -3.95
CA LEU A 100 5.61 4.04 -3.44
C LEU A 100 6.59 4.80 -4.32
N LEU A 101 6.19 5.97 -4.78
CA LEU A 101 7.00 6.84 -5.62
C LEU A 101 7.25 8.17 -4.90
N GLN A 102 8.50 8.61 -4.88
CA GLN A 102 8.85 9.95 -4.41
C GLN A 102 8.11 11.00 -5.27
N LYS A 103 7.61 12.06 -4.65
CA LYS A 103 7.09 13.22 -5.38
C LYS A 103 8.25 14.05 -5.95
N GLY A 104 8.14 14.45 -7.21
CA GLY A 104 9.18 15.23 -7.88
C GLY A 104 10.37 14.38 -8.29
N GLU A 105 11.59 14.86 -8.03
CA GLU A 105 12.83 14.14 -8.36
C GLU A 105 13.17 13.06 -7.33
N ALA A 106 14.08 12.15 -7.68
CA ALA A 106 14.62 11.17 -6.73
C ALA A 106 15.40 11.87 -5.61
N LEU A 107 15.23 11.39 -4.37
CA LEU A 107 16.07 11.80 -3.26
C LEU A 107 17.50 11.24 -3.43
N LYS A 108 18.48 11.88 -2.78
CA LYS A 108 19.86 11.36 -2.79
C LYS A 108 19.88 10.00 -2.06
N PRO A 109 20.57 8.98 -2.61
CA PRO A 109 20.74 7.71 -1.93
C PRO A 109 21.23 7.88 -0.49
N ALA A 110 20.58 7.19 0.44
CA ALA A 110 20.85 7.27 1.87
C ALA A 110 20.86 5.88 2.51
N GLU A 111 21.57 5.74 3.63
CA GLU A 111 21.48 4.57 4.51
C GLU A 111 20.28 4.70 5.46
N PRO A 112 19.62 3.60 5.85
CA PRO A 112 19.96 2.20 5.55
C PRO A 112 19.46 1.73 4.17
N TRP A 113 18.75 2.57 3.42
CA TRP A 113 18.02 2.15 2.21
C TRP A 113 18.91 1.57 1.12
N THR A 114 20.06 2.20 0.88
CA THR A 114 21.02 1.79 -0.16
C THR A 114 21.53 0.37 0.06
N SER A 115 21.84 0.00 1.31
CA SER A 115 22.40 -1.32 1.66
C SER A 115 21.34 -2.38 2.00
N MET A 116 20.09 -1.97 2.27
CA MET A 116 19.02 -2.89 2.64
C MET A 116 18.70 -3.88 1.49
N PRO A 117 18.68 -5.21 1.74
CA PRO A 117 18.32 -6.20 0.73
C PRO A 117 16.81 -6.20 0.46
N ASN A 118 16.40 -6.84 -0.64
CA ASN A 118 14.98 -7.11 -0.85
C ASN A 118 14.51 -8.18 0.14
N THR A 119 13.23 -8.12 0.52
CA THR A 119 12.60 -9.11 1.40
C THR A 119 11.37 -9.70 0.72
N GLY A 120 11.37 -11.02 0.51
CA GLY A 120 10.25 -11.74 -0.11
C GLY A 120 9.99 -11.34 -1.56
N GLU A 121 8.72 -11.30 -1.94
CA GLU A 121 8.24 -10.93 -3.28
C GLU A 121 7.56 -9.56 -3.25
N TRP A 122 7.57 -8.85 -4.38
CA TRP A 122 6.90 -7.57 -4.55
C TRP A 122 6.30 -7.43 -5.94
#